data_AF-A0A6A6QCL0-F1
#
_entry.id   AF-A0A6A6QCL0-F1
#
_cell.length_a   1.000
_cell.length_b   1.000
_cell.length_c   1.000
_cell.angle_alpha   90.00
_cell.angle_beta   90.00
_cell.angle_gamma   90.00
#
_symmetry.space_group_name_H-M   'P 1'
#
loop_
_entity.id
_entity.type
_entity.pdbx_description
1 polymer ?
#
loop_
_entity_poly.entity_id
_entity_poly.type
_entity_poly.pdbx_seq_one_letter_code
_entity_poly.pdbx_strand_id
1 'polypeptide(L)'
;MPAFTAIPTPSAAHFERIVKQFVEPAWQQVAGAIFNVVVTSCQEQPEKERRMCIGVRGRRFASRRVLKVKGKVVGVGRGKNTAVGLTEEELKAILNYNACEAAPKILGPIVEKIFQDYAKIEVATMPVGPRLVVQYPEFEDEDFYLHCVFKITFKNGEVWFLDLTYSQFGFDSCWTPEREYRTLYQKRGVGAERDSCRPVGQNYGMYPPEEPEDRRRLNDHLRESLNFDFSLFCLEHDKNIHQIVNDGGDNGQELKALLEDLGECADNAVTHCREVEMAMADLAHG
;
A
#
# COMPACT_ATOMS: atom_id res chain seq x y z
N MET A 1 45.04 -7.53 -7.00
CA MET A 1 43.81 -6.82 -6.62
C MET A 1 42.67 -7.52 -7.33
N PRO A 2 41.66 -8.08 -6.64
CA PRO A 2 40.50 -8.59 -7.34
C PRO A 2 39.81 -7.39 -8.01
N ALA A 3 39.52 -7.52 -9.30
CA ALA A 3 38.73 -6.54 -10.02
C ALA A 3 37.34 -6.54 -9.38
N PHE A 4 36.93 -5.42 -8.79
CA PHE A 4 35.53 -5.19 -8.47
C PHE A 4 34.78 -5.19 -9.80
N THR A 5 34.19 -6.32 -10.15
CA THR A 5 33.19 -6.39 -11.22
C THR A 5 32.07 -5.45 -10.82
N ALA A 6 31.94 -4.33 -11.55
CA ALA A 6 30.85 -3.40 -11.38
C ALA A 6 29.54 -4.18 -11.41
N ILE A 7 28.78 -4.13 -10.32
CA ILE A 7 27.41 -4.66 -10.29
C ILE A 7 26.68 -3.94 -11.42
N PRO A 8 26.11 -4.66 -12.40
CA PRO A 8 25.34 -4.02 -13.47
C PRO A 8 24.27 -3.13 -12.83
N THR A 9 24.21 -1.85 -13.25
CA THR A 9 23.17 -0.95 -12.77
C THR A 9 21.81 -1.61 -13.00
N PRO A 10 21.00 -1.85 -11.96
CA PRO A 10 19.76 -2.58 -12.12
C PRO A 10 18.80 -1.82 -13.06
N SER A 11 18.15 -2.55 -13.96
CA SER A 11 17.23 -1.97 -14.95
C SER A 11 15.84 -1.73 -14.37
N ALA A 12 15.00 -0.94 -15.06
CA ALA A 12 13.58 -0.78 -14.70
C ALA A 12 12.86 -2.14 -14.55
N ALA A 13 13.17 -3.10 -15.43
CA ALA A 13 12.60 -4.46 -15.36
C ALA A 13 13.06 -5.22 -14.11
N HIS A 14 14.28 -4.99 -13.62
CA HIS A 14 14.75 -5.58 -12.37
C HIS A 14 13.98 -5.03 -11.16
N PHE A 15 13.80 -3.70 -11.09
CA PHE A 15 13.01 -3.09 -10.01
C PHE A 15 11.54 -3.50 -10.08
N GLU A 16 10.97 -3.62 -11.28
CA GLU A 16 9.61 -4.15 -11.46
C GLU A 16 9.49 -5.57 -10.88
N ARG A 17 10.50 -6.44 -11.09
CA ARG A 17 10.51 -7.77 -10.45
C ARG A 17 10.56 -7.68 -8.93
N ILE A 18 11.44 -6.85 -8.37
CA ILE A 18 11.51 -6.67 -6.91
C ILE A 18 10.18 -6.20 -6.35
N VAL A 19 9.56 -5.19 -6.99
CA VAL A 19 8.28 -4.68 -6.51
C VAL A 19 7.19 -5.75 -6.58
N LYS A 20 7.05 -6.43 -7.72
CA LYS A 20 5.98 -7.42 -7.92
C LYS A 20 6.17 -8.74 -7.16
N GLN A 21 7.42 -9.15 -6.96
CA GLN A 21 7.72 -10.43 -6.29
C GLN A 21 7.93 -10.28 -4.79
N PHE A 22 8.34 -9.10 -4.32
CA PHE A 22 8.63 -8.87 -2.91
C PHE A 22 7.81 -7.73 -2.30
N VAL A 23 7.98 -6.49 -2.76
CA VAL A 23 7.46 -5.31 -2.03
C VAL A 23 5.93 -5.30 -1.92
N GLU A 24 5.25 -5.55 -3.05
CA GLU A 24 3.80 -5.64 -3.08
C GLU A 24 3.30 -6.85 -2.26
N PRO A 25 3.79 -8.09 -2.46
CA PRO A 25 3.41 -9.23 -1.62
C PRO A 25 3.67 -9.02 -0.13
N ALA A 26 4.81 -8.45 0.27
CA ALA A 26 5.13 -8.16 1.67
C ALA A 26 4.12 -7.18 2.27
N TRP A 27 3.76 -6.13 1.54
CA TRP A 27 2.69 -5.25 1.99
C TRP A 27 1.34 -5.97 2.10
N GLN A 28 1.00 -6.87 1.17
CA GLN A 28 -0.26 -7.63 1.27
C GLN A 28 -0.31 -8.53 2.50
N GLN A 29 0.81 -9.15 2.90
CA GLN A 29 0.89 -9.93 4.15
C GLN A 29 0.63 -9.03 5.36
N VAL A 30 1.36 -7.92 5.45
CA VAL A 30 1.24 -6.95 6.55
C VAL A 30 -0.17 -6.34 6.61
N ALA A 31 -0.72 -5.95 5.46
CA ALA A 31 -2.06 -5.42 5.36
C ALA A 31 -3.11 -6.45 5.77
N GLY A 32 -2.92 -7.74 5.45
CA GLY A 32 -3.79 -8.83 5.88
C GLY A 32 -3.83 -9.01 7.40
N ALA A 33 -2.69 -8.83 8.07
CA ALA A 33 -2.60 -8.88 9.54
C ALA A 33 -3.29 -7.68 10.22
N ILE A 34 -3.10 -6.47 9.67
CA ILE A 34 -3.64 -5.22 10.24
C ILE A 34 -5.14 -5.08 9.95
N PHE A 35 -5.53 -5.28 8.68
CA PHE A 35 -6.86 -5.00 8.17
C PHE A 35 -7.60 -6.32 7.96
N ASN A 36 -8.55 -6.62 8.84
CA ASN A 36 -9.29 -7.89 8.87
C ASN A 36 -10.29 -8.10 7.70
N VAL A 37 -10.09 -7.42 6.56
CA VAL A 37 -10.87 -7.60 5.33
C VAL A 37 -9.96 -7.54 4.10
N VAL A 38 -9.84 -8.69 3.44
CA VAL A 38 -9.19 -8.82 2.13
C VAL A 38 -10.11 -8.28 1.05
N VAL A 39 -9.68 -7.22 0.35
CA VAL A 39 -10.23 -6.89 -0.97
C VAL A 39 -9.91 -8.06 -1.91
N THR A 40 -10.89 -8.93 -2.16
CA THR A 40 -10.68 -10.18 -2.91
C THR A 40 -10.44 -9.94 -4.40
N SER A 41 -10.96 -8.85 -4.97
CA SER A 41 -10.61 -8.39 -6.32
C SER A 41 -11.25 -7.03 -6.67
N CYS A 42 -10.61 -6.29 -7.57
CA CYS A 42 -11.21 -5.21 -8.35
C CYS A 42 -11.28 -5.67 -9.81
N GLN A 43 -12.48 -5.84 -10.36
CA GLN A 43 -12.68 -6.37 -11.72
C GLN A 43 -13.49 -5.42 -12.59
N GLU A 44 -13.19 -5.38 -13.89
CA GLU A 44 -14.09 -4.76 -14.86
C GLU A 44 -15.34 -5.61 -15.06
N GLN A 45 -16.51 -5.01 -14.92
CA GLN A 45 -17.78 -5.68 -15.18
C GLN A 45 -18.02 -5.88 -16.69
N PRO A 46 -18.44 -7.08 -17.10
CA PRO A 46 -18.87 -7.35 -18.48
C PRO A 46 -20.00 -6.42 -18.93
N GLU A 47 -20.02 -6.09 -20.22
CA GLU A 47 -20.97 -5.13 -20.82
C GLU A 47 -22.45 -5.47 -20.59
N LYS A 48 -22.76 -6.77 -20.54
CA LYS A 48 -24.09 -7.32 -20.29
C LYS A 48 -24.62 -7.09 -18.87
N GLU A 49 -23.76 -6.94 -17.88
CA GLU A 49 -24.12 -6.77 -16.46
C GLU A 49 -24.33 -5.29 -16.07
N ARG A 50 -24.04 -4.35 -17.00
CA ARG A 50 -24.07 -2.90 -16.79
C ARG A 50 -25.45 -2.28 -16.55
N ARG A 51 -26.55 -3.01 -16.80
CA ARG A 51 -27.90 -2.42 -16.80
C ARG A 51 -28.40 -2.02 -15.41
N MET A 52 -27.72 -2.39 -14.33
CA MET A 52 -28.23 -2.22 -12.96
C MET A 52 -27.64 -1.05 -12.16
N CYS A 53 -26.51 -0.47 -12.55
CA CYS A 53 -25.85 0.55 -11.74
C CYS A 53 -26.05 1.94 -12.35
N ILE A 54 -27.07 2.67 -11.89
CA ILE A 54 -27.24 4.10 -12.14
C ILE A 54 -26.78 4.85 -10.88
N GLY A 55 -25.74 5.67 -11.01
CA GLY A 55 -25.25 6.49 -9.90
C GLY A 55 -26.24 7.59 -9.50
N VAL A 56 -26.04 8.17 -8.32
CA VAL A 56 -26.83 9.32 -7.85
C VAL A 56 -26.71 10.45 -8.88
N ARG A 57 -27.86 10.91 -9.40
CA ARG A 57 -28.04 11.91 -10.49
C ARG A 57 -27.99 11.39 -11.94
N GLY A 58 -28.14 10.09 -12.19
CA GLY A 58 -28.33 9.58 -13.55
C GLY A 58 -27.10 9.68 -14.46
N ARG A 59 -25.92 9.98 -13.89
CA ARG A 59 -24.65 9.98 -14.63
C ARG A 59 -24.18 8.54 -14.79
N ARG A 60 -23.80 8.16 -16.01
CA ARG A 60 -23.11 6.88 -16.27
C ARG A 60 -21.79 6.89 -15.51
N PHE A 61 -21.54 5.84 -14.71
CA PHE A 61 -20.25 5.64 -14.05
C PHE A 61 -19.13 5.70 -15.11
N ALA A 62 -18.12 6.55 -14.89
CA ALA A 62 -16.95 6.62 -15.77
C ALA A 62 -16.07 5.37 -15.67
N SER A 63 -16.18 4.63 -14.56
CA SER A 63 -15.42 3.43 -14.24
C SER A 63 -16.34 2.21 -14.27
N ARG A 64 -15.95 1.19 -15.06
CA ARG A 64 -16.65 -0.10 -15.19
C ARG A 64 -16.23 -1.10 -14.10
N ARG A 65 -15.58 -0.63 -13.03
CA ARG A 65 -14.96 -1.50 -12.02
C ARG A 65 -15.86 -1.74 -10.83
N VAL A 66 -15.82 -2.98 -10.37
CA VAL A 66 -16.55 -3.46 -9.22
C VAL A 66 -15.59 -3.99 -8.19
N LEU A 67 -15.74 -3.48 -6.98
CA LEU A 67 -15.02 -3.97 -5.82
C LEU A 67 -15.79 -5.15 -5.24
N LYS A 68 -15.11 -6.30 -5.12
CA LYS A 68 -15.64 -7.49 -4.47
C LYS A 68 -14.87 -7.79 -3.20
N VAL A 69 -15.60 -8.03 -2.12
CA VAL A 69 -15.08 -8.38 -0.80
C VAL A 69 -15.78 -9.64 -0.34
N LYS A 70 -14.99 -10.69 -0.05
CA LYS A 70 -15.51 -12.05 0.24
C LYS A 70 -16.51 -12.53 -0.83
N GLY A 71 -16.25 -12.20 -2.10
CA GLY A 71 -17.13 -12.55 -3.24
C GLY A 71 -18.40 -11.70 -3.40
N LYS A 72 -18.71 -10.79 -2.46
CA LYS A 72 -19.87 -9.88 -2.54
C LYS A 72 -19.49 -8.56 -3.20
N VAL A 73 -20.37 -7.99 -4.03
CA VAL A 73 -20.19 -6.67 -4.64
C VAL A 73 -20.43 -5.59 -3.59
N VAL A 74 -19.42 -4.78 -3.32
CA VAL A 74 -19.47 -3.73 -2.28
C VAL A 74 -19.33 -2.31 -2.83
N GLY A 75 -18.90 -2.15 -4.09
CA GLY A 75 -18.69 -0.85 -4.72
C GLY A 75 -18.78 -0.93 -6.24
N VAL A 76 -19.30 0.13 -6.89
CA VAL A 76 -19.33 0.31 -8.35
C VAL A 76 -18.87 1.73 -8.68
N GLY A 77 -17.72 1.89 -9.34
CA GLY A 77 -17.23 3.18 -9.86
C GLY A 77 -17.31 4.41 -8.92
N ARG A 78 -17.41 5.61 -9.50
CA ARG A 78 -17.76 6.86 -8.80
C ARG A 78 -19.29 6.98 -8.66
N GLY A 79 -19.81 6.69 -7.49
CA GLY A 79 -21.19 6.99 -7.10
C GLY A 79 -21.58 6.24 -5.82
N LYS A 80 -22.45 6.84 -5.01
CA LYS A 80 -22.98 6.26 -3.76
C LYS A 80 -23.45 4.83 -4.00
N ASN A 81 -22.61 3.87 -3.66
CA ASN A 81 -23.08 2.53 -3.43
C ASN A 81 -23.45 2.49 -1.96
N THR A 82 -24.75 2.45 -1.68
CA THR A 82 -25.22 2.13 -0.34
C THR A 82 -24.64 0.77 0.00
N ALA A 83 -23.66 0.73 0.88
CA ALA A 83 -23.12 -0.46 1.51
C ALA A 83 -24.20 -1.09 2.41
N VAL A 84 -25.33 -1.48 1.83
CA VAL A 84 -26.45 -2.09 2.55
C VAL A 84 -25.94 -3.45 3.03
N GLY A 85 -25.79 -3.57 4.35
CA GLY A 85 -25.37 -4.80 5.01
C GLY A 85 -23.88 -4.96 5.23
N LEU A 86 -23.08 -3.88 5.16
CA LEU A 86 -21.72 -3.86 5.68
C LEU A 86 -21.67 -3.13 7.02
N THR A 87 -20.91 -3.63 7.98
CA THR A 87 -20.63 -2.93 9.25
C THR A 87 -19.66 -1.77 9.03
N GLU A 88 -19.56 -0.85 9.98
CA GLU A 88 -18.57 0.24 9.96
C GLU A 88 -17.13 -0.32 9.90
N GLU A 89 -16.86 -1.41 10.60
CA GLU A 89 -15.58 -2.13 10.57
C GLU A 89 -15.32 -2.75 9.20
N GLU A 90 -16.34 -3.34 8.57
CA GLU A 90 -16.24 -3.85 7.21
C GLU A 90 -15.99 -2.71 6.22
N LEU A 91 -16.65 -1.55 6.38
CA LEU A 91 -16.38 -0.37 5.56
C LEU A 91 -14.96 0.19 5.74
N LYS A 92 -14.48 0.32 6.98
CA LYS A 92 -13.10 0.73 7.31
C LYS A 92 -12.07 -0.20 6.68
N ALA A 93 -12.34 -1.51 6.74
CA ALA A 93 -11.44 -2.53 6.25
C ALA A 93 -11.51 -2.70 4.71
N ILE A 94 -12.67 -2.51 4.07
CA ILE A 94 -12.82 -2.44 2.61
C ILE A 94 -12.07 -1.25 2.02
N LEU A 95 -12.04 -0.16 2.78
CA LEU A 95 -11.38 1.07 2.38
C LEU A 95 -9.88 1.08 2.65
N ASN A 96 -9.34 0.06 3.33
CA ASN A 96 -7.99 0.13 3.88
C ASN A 96 -7.79 1.51 4.54
N TYR A 97 -8.74 1.95 5.37
CA TYR A 97 -8.83 3.34 5.81
C TYR A 97 -7.51 3.79 6.47
N ASN A 98 -6.87 4.84 5.94
CA ASN A 98 -5.51 5.33 6.24
C ASN A 98 -4.34 4.36 5.95
N ALA A 99 -4.56 3.26 5.26
CA ALA A 99 -3.48 2.35 4.87
C ALA A 99 -2.51 3.00 3.90
N CYS A 100 -2.96 3.94 3.06
CA CYS A 100 -2.05 4.70 2.20
C CYS A 100 -1.09 5.55 3.01
N GLU A 101 -1.47 6.01 4.21
CA GLU A 101 -0.57 6.69 5.13
C GLU A 101 0.28 5.71 5.97
N ALA A 102 -0.29 4.56 6.34
CA ALA A 102 0.40 3.54 7.14
C ALA A 102 1.49 2.82 6.32
N ALA A 103 1.23 2.52 5.05
CA ALA A 103 2.17 1.80 4.18
C ALA A 103 3.56 2.45 4.14
N PRO A 104 3.70 3.77 3.92
CA PRO A 104 5.01 4.40 3.96
C PRO A 104 5.62 4.52 5.36
N LYS A 105 4.82 4.45 6.43
CA LYS A 105 5.33 4.42 7.81
C LYS A 105 5.91 3.04 8.15
N ILE A 106 5.22 1.98 7.75
CA ILE A 106 5.56 0.60 8.09
C ILE A 106 6.67 0.07 7.16
N LEU A 107 6.48 0.12 5.85
CA LEU A 107 7.45 -0.41 4.88
C LEU A 107 8.54 0.58 4.47
N GLY A 108 8.47 1.82 4.94
CA GLY A 108 9.45 2.88 4.63
C GLY A 108 10.90 2.41 4.73
N PRO A 109 11.36 1.84 5.87
CA PRO A 109 12.74 1.42 6.02
C PRO A 109 13.17 0.30 5.07
N ILE A 110 12.27 -0.66 4.80
CA ILE A 110 12.53 -1.75 3.85
C ILE A 110 12.67 -1.15 2.44
N VAL A 111 11.73 -0.31 2.02
CA VAL A 111 11.80 0.38 0.72
C VAL A 111 13.07 1.23 0.60
N GLU A 112 13.47 1.96 1.65
CA GLU A 112 14.74 2.70 1.70
C GLU A 112 15.94 1.79 1.43
N LYS A 113 16.00 0.60 2.03
CA LYS A 113 17.08 -0.38 1.81
C LYS A 113 17.08 -0.96 0.40
N ILE A 114 15.91 -1.26 -0.15
CA ILE A 114 15.79 -1.81 -1.52
C ILE A 114 16.34 -0.84 -2.57
N PHE A 115 16.02 0.45 -2.45
CA PHE A 115 16.46 1.43 -3.45
C PHE A 115 17.71 2.19 -3.03
N GLN A 116 18.34 1.77 -1.92
CA GLN A 116 19.58 2.32 -1.43
C GLN A 116 20.62 2.32 -2.55
N ASP A 117 21.36 3.41 -2.69
CA ASP A 117 22.36 3.65 -3.74
C ASP A 117 21.82 3.75 -5.18
N TYR A 118 20.53 3.52 -5.43
CA TYR A 118 19.95 3.59 -6.79
C TYR A 118 19.01 4.78 -6.99
N ALA A 119 18.29 5.19 -5.94
CA ALA A 119 17.30 6.25 -6.02
C ALA A 119 17.19 7.06 -4.73
N LYS A 120 16.68 8.29 -4.87
CA LYS A 120 16.11 9.06 -3.76
C LYS A 120 14.66 8.63 -3.57
N ILE A 121 14.28 8.37 -2.32
CA ILE A 121 12.91 7.99 -1.96
C ILE A 121 12.28 9.09 -1.10
N GLU A 122 11.06 9.45 -1.46
CA GLU A 122 10.23 10.41 -0.72
C GLU A 122 8.83 9.82 -0.56
N VAL A 123 8.10 10.26 0.46
CA VAL A 123 6.65 10.06 0.55
C VAL A 123 5.99 11.27 -0.09
N ALA A 124 5.16 11.04 -1.10
CA ALA A 124 4.37 12.07 -1.75
C ALA A 124 2.91 11.93 -1.31
N THR A 125 2.38 12.97 -0.67
CA THR A 125 0.94 13.13 -0.45
C THR A 125 0.37 14.00 -1.58
N MET A 126 -0.59 13.47 -2.34
CA MET A 126 -1.14 14.15 -3.52
C MET A 126 -2.65 13.96 -3.69
N PRO A 127 -3.35 14.94 -4.31
CA PRO A 127 -4.76 14.82 -4.62
C PRO A 127 -4.99 13.94 -5.85
N VAL A 128 -5.66 12.80 -5.65
CA VAL A 128 -6.01 11.85 -6.71
C VAL A 128 -7.49 11.93 -7.05
N GLY A 129 -7.80 11.69 -8.33
CA GLY A 129 -9.15 11.47 -8.83
C GLY A 129 -9.43 9.96 -8.88
N PRO A 130 -10.02 9.36 -7.84
CA PRO A 130 -10.21 7.92 -7.79
C PRO A 130 -11.16 7.41 -8.88
N ARG A 131 -10.85 6.22 -9.40
CA ARG A 131 -11.72 5.49 -10.36
C ARG A 131 -12.82 4.72 -9.63
N LEU A 132 -12.60 4.39 -8.37
CA LEU A 132 -13.54 3.73 -7.48
C LEU A 132 -13.43 4.37 -6.10
N VAL A 133 -14.56 4.67 -5.47
CA VAL A 133 -14.61 5.12 -4.07
C VAL A 133 -15.74 4.38 -3.39
N VAL A 134 -15.44 3.76 -2.25
CA VAL A 134 -16.48 3.32 -1.32
C VAL A 134 -16.69 4.48 -0.34
N GLN A 135 -17.91 5.01 -0.24
CA GLN A 135 -18.21 6.13 0.66
C GLN A 135 -19.09 5.64 1.79
N TYR A 136 -18.87 6.17 2.99
CA TYR A 136 -19.88 6.05 4.02
C TYR A 136 -21.12 6.84 3.58
N PRO A 137 -22.33 6.35 3.87
CA PRO A 137 -23.58 7.01 3.50
C PRO A 137 -23.67 8.50 3.85
N GLU A 138 -23.02 8.87 4.95
CA GLU A 138 -22.98 10.20 5.58
C GLU A 138 -21.94 11.17 4.97
N PHE A 139 -20.93 10.71 4.24
CA PHE A 139 -19.98 11.60 3.59
C PHE A 139 -20.47 12.03 2.20
N GLU A 140 -20.16 13.29 1.85
CA GLU A 140 -20.36 13.78 0.49
C GLU A 140 -19.25 13.27 -0.44
N ASP A 141 -19.60 13.08 -1.71
CA ASP A 141 -18.63 12.69 -2.72
C ASP A 141 -17.66 13.84 -3.00
N GLU A 142 -16.40 13.66 -2.61
CA GLU A 142 -15.34 14.63 -2.90
C GLU A 142 -14.81 14.48 -4.32
N ASP A 143 -14.50 15.63 -4.95
CA ASP A 143 -13.92 15.64 -6.30
C ASP A 143 -12.53 14.97 -6.35
N PHE A 144 -11.82 14.91 -5.22
CA PHE A 144 -10.49 14.33 -5.07
C PHE A 144 -10.29 13.83 -3.64
N TYR A 145 -9.30 12.95 -3.46
CA TYR A 145 -8.89 12.43 -2.16
C TYR A 145 -7.40 12.62 -2.02
N LEU A 146 -6.93 12.89 -0.80
CA LEU A 146 -5.49 12.86 -0.53
C LEU A 146 -5.03 11.41 -0.48
N HIS A 147 -3.89 11.17 -1.11
CA HIS A 147 -3.31 9.84 -1.23
C HIS A 147 -1.81 9.89 -1.01
N CYS A 148 -1.27 8.90 -0.30
CA CYS A 148 0.14 8.80 0.02
C CYS A 148 0.77 7.66 -0.77
N VAL A 149 1.86 7.97 -1.48
CA VAL A 149 2.65 7.01 -2.27
C VAL A 149 4.13 7.26 -2.05
N PHE A 150 4.97 6.27 -2.37
CA PHE A 150 6.41 6.51 -2.48
C PHE A 150 6.74 7.11 -3.85
N LYS A 151 7.49 8.20 -3.85
CA LYS A 151 8.13 8.80 -5.02
C LYS A 151 9.59 8.33 -5.07
N ILE A 152 9.93 7.61 -6.13
CA ILE A 152 11.26 7.04 -6.34
C ILE A 152 11.91 7.77 -7.51
N THR A 153 12.94 8.57 -7.22
CA THR A 153 13.70 9.33 -8.22
C THR A 153 15.07 8.67 -8.41
N PHE A 154 15.23 7.95 -9.51
CA PHE A 154 16.47 7.24 -9.85
C PHE A 154 17.59 8.23 -10.19
N LYS A 155 18.85 7.78 -10.08
CA LYS A 155 20.04 8.59 -10.42
C LYS A 155 20.07 9.09 -11.88
N ASN A 156 19.36 8.41 -12.79
CA ASN A 156 19.20 8.82 -14.19
C ASN A 156 18.12 9.90 -14.39
N GLY A 157 17.42 10.33 -13.33
CA GLY A 157 16.36 11.32 -13.36
C GLY A 157 14.96 10.76 -13.62
N GLU A 158 14.81 9.45 -13.87
CA GLU A 158 13.50 8.83 -14.00
C GLU A 158 12.76 8.82 -12.66
N VAL A 159 11.47 9.13 -12.70
CA VAL A 159 10.61 9.16 -11.52
C VAL A 159 9.50 8.14 -11.65
N TRP A 160 9.37 7.31 -10.62
CA TRP A 160 8.35 6.28 -10.51
C TRP A 160 7.58 6.45 -9.21
N PHE A 161 6.30 6.08 -9.23
CA PHE A 161 5.50 5.96 -8.02
C PHE A 161 5.32 4.50 -7.65
N LEU A 162 5.55 4.23 -6.38
CA LEU A 162 5.20 2.98 -5.71
C LEU A 162 3.99 3.24 -4.80
N ASP A 163 2.82 2.77 -5.24
CA ASP A 163 1.53 2.88 -4.57
C ASP A 163 1.10 1.51 -4.05
N LEU A 164 1.47 1.21 -2.80
CA LEU A 164 1.15 -0.08 -2.16
C LEU A 164 -0.34 -0.27 -1.90
N THR A 165 -1.12 0.80 -2.02
CA THR A 165 -2.55 0.85 -1.74
C THR A 165 -3.37 1.17 -2.99
N TYR A 166 -2.79 1.00 -4.18
CA TYR A 166 -3.35 1.34 -5.48
C TYR A 166 -4.78 0.77 -5.70
N SER A 167 -5.06 -0.40 -5.14
CA SER A 167 -6.36 -1.07 -5.26
C SER A 167 -7.50 -0.31 -4.58
N GLN A 168 -7.22 0.50 -3.55
CA GLN A 168 -8.23 1.25 -2.79
C GLN A 168 -9.02 2.25 -3.68
N PHE A 169 -8.37 2.74 -4.74
CA PHE A 169 -8.97 3.67 -5.71
C PHE A 169 -9.19 3.04 -7.09
N GLY A 170 -9.04 1.72 -7.20
CA GLY A 170 -9.26 0.95 -8.42
C GLY A 170 -8.17 1.14 -9.48
N PHE A 171 -6.93 1.42 -9.07
CA PHE A 171 -5.78 1.55 -9.96
C PHE A 171 -5.28 0.15 -10.40
N ASP A 172 -4.39 0.13 -11.39
CA ASP A 172 -4.01 -1.11 -12.10
C ASP A 172 -2.67 -1.71 -11.69
N SER A 173 -1.81 -0.89 -11.11
CA SER A 173 -0.45 -1.27 -10.77
C SER A 173 -0.01 -0.51 -9.52
N CYS A 174 0.74 -1.19 -8.65
CA CYS A 174 1.45 -0.57 -7.56
C CYS A 174 2.74 0.14 -8.03
N TRP A 175 3.24 -0.16 -9.23
CA TRP A 175 4.49 0.39 -9.78
C TRP A 175 4.22 1.07 -11.12
N THR A 176 4.40 2.38 -11.21
CA THR A 176 4.03 3.14 -12.42
C THR A 176 4.95 4.35 -12.63
N PRO A 177 5.39 4.64 -13.87
CA PRO A 177 6.11 5.88 -14.16
C PRO A 177 5.29 7.11 -13.79
N GLU A 178 5.93 8.16 -13.28
CA GLU A 178 5.24 9.38 -12.80
C GLU A 178 4.28 9.95 -13.86
N ARG A 179 4.72 10.04 -15.12
CA ARG A 179 3.91 10.58 -16.22
C ARG A 179 2.61 9.80 -16.40
N GLU A 180 2.69 8.47 -16.38
CA GLU A 180 1.53 7.60 -16.55
C GLU A 180 0.61 7.67 -15.35
N TYR A 181 1.16 7.57 -14.14
CA TYR A 181 0.40 7.66 -12.90
C TYR A 181 -0.38 8.98 -12.82
N ARG A 182 0.27 10.10 -13.10
CA ARG A 182 -0.38 11.43 -13.09
C ARG A 182 -1.46 11.54 -14.15
N THR A 183 -1.21 11.06 -15.36
CA THR A 183 -2.20 11.10 -16.45
C THR A 183 -3.45 10.29 -16.09
N LEU A 184 -3.26 9.16 -15.41
CA LEU A 184 -4.35 8.24 -15.09
C LEU A 184 -5.11 8.62 -13.83
N TYR A 185 -4.45 9.22 -12.85
CA TYR A 185 -4.94 9.28 -11.48
C TYR A 185 -4.87 10.67 -10.82
N GLN A 186 -4.02 11.59 -11.28
CA GLN A 186 -3.98 12.93 -10.69
C GLN A 186 -5.24 13.71 -11.09
N LYS A 187 -5.78 14.51 -10.15
CA LYS A 187 -6.93 15.36 -10.45
C LYS A 187 -6.61 16.29 -11.62
N ARG A 188 -7.48 16.31 -12.63
CA ARG A 188 -7.32 17.20 -13.79
C ARG A 188 -7.20 18.66 -13.33
N GLY A 189 -6.17 19.35 -13.82
CA GLY A 189 -5.90 20.75 -13.46
C GLY A 189 -5.15 20.93 -12.14
N VAL A 190 -4.74 19.83 -11.49
CA VAL A 190 -3.78 19.85 -10.39
C VAL A 190 -2.45 19.32 -10.90
N GLY A 191 -1.39 20.11 -10.82
CA GLY A 191 -0.04 19.70 -11.18
C GLY A 191 0.77 19.24 -9.97
N ALA A 192 2.05 18.92 -10.22
CA ALA A 192 2.99 18.44 -9.21
C ALA A 192 3.27 19.46 -8.09
N GLU A 193 2.96 20.73 -8.30
CA GLU A 193 3.11 21.81 -7.31
C GLU A 193 2.20 21.67 -6.08
N ARG A 194 1.15 20.84 -6.17
CA ARG A 194 0.26 20.54 -5.05
C ARG A 194 0.68 19.31 -4.25
N ASP A 195 1.74 18.64 -4.67
CA ASP A 195 2.23 17.47 -3.97
C ASP A 195 3.03 17.92 -2.75
N SER A 196 2.75 17.30 -1.60
CA SER A 196 3.61 17.40 -0.43
C SER A 196 4.59 16.23 -0.45
N CYS A 197 5.82 16.47 -0.90
CA CYS A 197 6.91 15.49 -0.87
C CYS A 197 7.74 15.67 0.41
N ARG A 198 8.06 14.56 1.08
CA ARG A 198 8.92 14.55 2.27
C ARG A 198 9.83 13.33 2.29
N PRO A 199 11.03 13.41 2.90
CA PRO A 199 11.86 12.24 3.17
C PRO A 199 11.08 11.17 3.95
N VAL A 200 11.33 9.89 3.67
CA VAL A 200 10.60 8.78 4.29
C VAL A 200 10.69 8.82 5.82
N GLY A 201 11.89 9.06 6.36
CA GLY A 201 12.09 9.19 7.81
C GLY A 201 11.27 10.28 8.52
N GLN A 202 10.87 11.34 7.81
CA GLN A 202 9.98 12.36 8.40
C GLN A 202 8.54 11.88 8.53
N ASN A 203 8.14 10.84 7.78
CA ASN A 203 6.78 10.32 7.80
C ASN A 203 6.49 9.46 9.05
N TYR A 204 7.53 8.93 9.71
CA TYR A 204 7.44 7.96 10.80
C TYR A 204 6.67 8.45 12.03
N GLY A 205 6.81 9.73 12.39
CA GLY A 205 6.10 10.33 13.53
C GLY A 205 4.86 11.14 13.15
N MET A 206 4.47 11.17 11.88
CA MET A 206 3.37 12.00 11.41
C MET A 206 2.03 11.28 11.59
N TYR A 207 1.39 11.53 12.72
CA TYR A 207 0.04 11.04 13.00
C TYR A 207 -0.92 12.21 13.15
N PRO A 208 -2.16 12.11 12.64
CA PRO A 208 -3.22 13.04 13.01
C PRO A 208 -3.33 13.15 14.54
N PRO A 209 -3.61 14.35 15.11
CA PRO A 209 -3.81 14.51 16.55
C PRO A 209 -4.85 13.54 17.14
N GLU A 210 -5.89 13.26 16.36
CA GLU A 210 -6.99 12.35 16.66
C GLU A 210 -6.68 10.87 16.45
N GLU A 211 -5.51 10.52 15.92
CA GLU A 211 -5.13 9.12 15.71
C GLU A 211 -4.97 8.41 17.07
N PRO A 212 -5.67 7.28 17.29
CA PRO A 212 -5.57 6.52 18.53
C PRO A 212 -4.11 6.09 18.84
N GLU A 213 -3.74 6.11 20.12
CA GLU A 213 -2.35 5.83 20.54
C GLU A 213 -1.92 4.39 20.25
N ASP A 214 -2.82 3.45 20.44
CA ASP A 214 -2.72 2.05 20.03
C ASP A 214 -2.30 1.90 18.56
N ARG A 215 -2.97 2.63 17.66
CA ARG A 215 -2.65 2.60 16.23
C ARG A 215 -1.28 3.18 15.91
N ARG A 216 -0.84 4.21 16.64
CA ARG A 216 0.53 4.76 16.52
C ARG A 216 1.56 3.71 16.95
N ARG A 217 1.37 3.12 18.13
CA ARG A 217 2.25 2.08 18.67
C ARG A 217 2.33 0.86 17.76
N LEU A 218 1.19 0.41 17.20
CA LEU A 218 1.16 -0.70 16.26
C LEU A 218 1.98 -0.40 15.00
N ASN A 219 1.82 0.77 14.38
CA ASN A 219 2.59 1.16 13.20
C ASN A 219 4.09 1.25 13.49
N ASP A 220 4.46 1.80 14.65
CA ASP A 220 5.86 1.90 15.08
C ASP A 220 6.47 0.52 15.34
N HIS A 221 5.74 -0.36 16.04
CA HIS A 221 6.17 -1.72 16.33
C HIS A 221 6.34 -2.54 15.05
N LEU A 222 5.36 -2.50 14.15
CA LEU A 222 5.44 -3.16 12.84
C LEU A 222 6.64 -2.65 12.02
N ARG A 223 6.84 -1.33 11.95
CA ARG A 223 7.98 -0.72 11.25
C ARG A 223 9.30 -1.29 11.77
N GLU A 224 9.46 -1.34 13.08
CA GLU A 224 10.71 -1.76 13.73
C GLU A 224 10.94 -3.27 13.56
N SER A 225 9.93 -4.09 13.86
CA SER A 225 10.03 -5.55 13.79
C SER A 225 10.23 -6.04 12.36
N LEU A 226 9.44 -5.56 11.40
CA LEU A 226 9.58 -5.98 9.99
C LEU A 226 10.94 -5.57 9.41
N ASN A 227 11.41 -4.36 9.74
CA ASN A 227 12.73 -3.91 9.29
C ASN A 227 13.86 -4.72 9.92
N PHE A 228 13.72 -5.12 11.19
CA PHE A 228 14.68 -5.99 11.87
C PHE A 228 14.73 -7.36 11.18
N ASP A 229 13.58 -8.03 11.02
CA ASP A 229 13.49 -9.37 10.42
C ASP A 229 13.97 -9.39 8.97
N PHE A 230 13.59 -8.40 8.17
CA PHE A 230 14.12 -8.24 6.82
C PHE A 230 15.65 -8.14 6.81
N SER A 231 16.24 -7.40 7.76
CA SER A 231 17.69 -7.26 7.86
C SER A 231 18.37 -8.53 8.32
N LEU A 232 17.77 -9.20 9.30
CA LEU A 232 18.27 -10.46 9.84
C LEU A 232 18.27 -11.53 8.76
N PHE A 233 17.17 -11.67 8.02
CA PHE A 233 17.08 -12.60 6.90
C PHE A 233 18.18 -12.34 5.86
N CYS A 234 18.35 -11.09 5.43
CA CYS A 234 19.41 -10.73 4.48
C CYS A 234 20.82 -11.05 5.01
N LEU A 235 21.04 -10.88 6.32
CA LEU A 235 22.32 -11.18 6.97
C LEU A 235 22.57 -12.70 7.06
N GLU A 236 21.58 -13.48 7.49
CA GLU A 236 21.66 -14.93 7.65
C GLU A 236 21.89 -15.65 6.32
N HIS A 237 21.31 -15.11 5.24
CA HIS A 237 21.45 -15.64 3.89
C HIS A 237 22.64 -15.05 3.10
N ASP A 238 23.38 -14.09 3.67
CA ASP A 238 24.46 -13.34 3.00
C ASP A 238 24.06 -12.80 1.62
N LYS A 239 22.80 -12.33 1.52
CA LYS A 239 22.19 -11.85 0.28
C LYS A 239 21.31 -10.65 0.55
N ASN A 240 21.43 -9.63 -0.28
CA ASN A 240 20.42 -8.56 -0.34
C ASN A 240 19.24 -8.96 -1.23
N ILE A 241 18.16 -8.20 -1.17
CA ILE A 241 16.94 -8.45 -1.96
C ILE A 241 17.19 -8.51 -3.47
N HIS A 242 18.15 -7.75 -4.00
CA HIS A 242 18.45 -7.78 -5.43
C HIS A 242 19.04 -9.11 -5.84
N GLN A 243 19.84 -9.74 -4.97
CA GLN A 243 20.39 -11.08 -5.17
C GLN A 243 19.35 -12.18 -4.94
N ILE A 244 18.44 -11.99 -3.98
CA ILE A 244 17.34 -12.94 -3.76
C ILE A 244 16.41 -12.95 -5.00
N VAL A 245 16.04 -11.77 -5.52
CA VAL A 245 15.14 -11.66 -6.68
C VAL A 245 15.83 -11.90 -8.02
N ASN A 246 17.13 -11.60 -8.16
CA ASN A 246 17.92 -12.06 -9.30
C ASN A 246 18.46 -13.45 -9.01
N ASP A 247 17.80 -14.47 -9.51
CA ASP A 247 18.40 -15.58 -10.26
C ASP A 247 17.25 -16.45 -10.77
N GLY A 248 17.35 -16.94 -12.00
CA GLY A 248 16.42 -17.94 -12.53
C GLY A 248 16.57 -19.33 -11.88
N GLY A 249 17.03 -19.38 -10.62
CA GLY A 249 17.28 -20.58 -9.82
C GLY A 249 16.36 -20.66 -8.59
N ASP A 250 16.70 -21.54 -7.65
CA ASP A 250 15.91 -21.95 -6.48
C ASP A 250 15.61 -20.82 -5.44
N ASN A 251 15.95 -19.57 -5.73
CA ASN A 251 15.70 -18.40 -4.87
C ASN A 251 14.21 -18.11 -4.63
N GLY A 252 13.30 -18.75 -5.38
CA GLY A 252 11.87 -18.70 -5.10
C GLY A 252 11.53 -19.25 -3.71
N GLN A 253 12.31 -20.19 -3.18
CA GLN A 253 12.12 -20.69 -1.81
C GLN A 253 12.57 -19.67 -0.77
N GLU A 254 13.72 -19.01 -0.98
CA GLU A 254 14.21 -17.96 -0.07
C GLU A 254 13.25 -16.77 -0.03
N LEU A 255 12.78 -16.31 -1.19
CA LEU A 255 11.80 -15.23 -1.24
C LEU A 255 10.48 -15.63 -0.57
N LYS A 256 10.04 -16.87 -0.75
CA LYS A 256 8.84 -17.39 -0.07
C LYS A 256 9.04 -17.43 1.44
N ALA A 257 10.17 -17.92 1.93
CA ALA A 257 10.51 -17.94 3.35
C ALA A 257 10.51 -16.52 3.94
N LEU A 258 11.17 -15.56 3.27
CA LEU A 258 11.16 -14.16 3.71
C LEU A 258 9.75 -13.58 3.80
N LEU A 259 8.89 -13.88 2.82
CA LEU A 259 7.49 -13.42 2.86
C LEU A 259 6.67 -14.09 3.97
N GLU A 260 6.97 -15.35 4.30
CA GLU A 260 6.36 -16.07 5.42
C GLU A 260 6.81 -15.47 6.76
N ASP A 261 8.11 -15.24 6.95
CA ASP A 261 8.68 -14.63 8.16
C ASP A 261 8.11 -13.23 8.41
N LEU A 262 8.02 -12.39 7.37
CA LEU A 262 7.42 -11.05 7.48
C LEU A 262 5.91 -11.11 7.79
N GLY A 263 5.21 -12.13 7.28
CA GLY A 263 3.80 -12.36 7.60
C GLY A 263 3.61 -12.74 9.07
N GLU A 264 4.39 -13.71 9.55
CA GLU A 264 4.37 -14.13 10.96
C GLU A 264 4.76 -12.99 11.91
N CYS A 265 5.77 -12.21 11.55
CA CYS A 265 6.17 -11.00 12.27
C CYS A 265 5.00 -10.01 12.41
N ALA A 266 4.27 -9.76 11.32
CA ALA A 266 3.13 -8.86 11.33
C ALA A 266 1.98 -9.39 12.23
N ASP A 267 1.66 -10.68 12.13
CA ASP A 267 0.64 -11.32 12.97
C ASP A 267 1.00 -11.27 14.46
N ASN A 268 2.27 -11.53 14.80
CA ASN A 268 2.78 -11.45 16.17
C ASN A 268 2.72 -10.02 16.71
N ALA A 269 3.11 -9.03 15.91
CA ALA A 269 3.05 -7.62 16.29
C ALA A 269 1.61 -7.14 16.57
N VAL A 270 0.65 -7.55 15.72
CA VAL A 270 -0.77 -7.23 15.90
C VAL A 270 -1.34 -7.92 17.14
N THR A 271 -1.00 -9.19 17.36
CA THR A 271 -1.44 -9.96 18.55
C THR A 271 -0.91 -9.33 19.83
N HIS A 272 0.38 -9.01 19.88
CA HIS A 272 1.00 -8.37 21.03
C HIS A 272 0.35 -7.03 21.40
N CYS A 273 0.06 -6.18 20.40
CA CYS A 273 -0.59 -4.89 20.66
C CYS A 273 -2.00 -5.07 21.25
N ARG A 274 -2.79 -6.02 20.74
CA ARG A 274 -4.13 -6.34 21.26
C ARG A 274 -4.11 -6.84 22.71
N GLU A 275 -3.13 -7.68 23.05
CA GLU A 275 -2.96 -8.17 24.43
C GLU A 275 -2.63 -7.04 25.40
N VAL A 276 -1.77 -6.11 24.99
CA VAL A 276 -1.43 -4.93 25.79
C VAL A 276 -2.65 -4.03 25.99
N GLU A 277 -3.45 -3.79 24.94
CA GLU A 277 -4.69 -3.02 25.04
C GLU A 277 -5.68 -3.64 26.03
N MET A 278 -5.90 -4.96 25.95
CA MET A 278 -6.76 -5.68 26.87
C MET A 278 -6.28 -5.56 28.32
N ALA A 279 -4.98 -5.77 28.56
CA ALA A 279 -4.41 -5.65 29.90
C ALA A 279 -4.53 -4.22 30.47
N MET A 280 -4.38 -3.19 29.62
CA MET A 280 -4.56 -1.79 30.04
C MET A 280 -6.02 -1.45 30.35
N ALA A 281 -6.97 -2.02 29.60
CA ALA A 281 -8.40 -1.83 29.85
C ALA A 281 -8.84 -2.46 31.17
N ASP A 282 -8.35 -3.66 31.48
CA ASP A 282 -8.63 -4.37 32.74
C ASP A 282 -8.10 -3.57 33.95
N LEU A 283 -6.90 -2.96 33.83
CA LEU A 283 -6.33 -2.10 34.87
C LEU A 283 -7.07 -0.77 35.05
N ALA A 284 -7.78 -0.29 34.04
CA ALA A 284 -8.57 0.95 34.13
C ALA A 284 -9.97 0.73 34.73
N HIS A 285 -10.39 -0.53 34.89
CA HIS A 285 -11.72 -0.92 35.37
C HIS A 285 -11.73 -1.75 36.67
N GLY A 286 -10.54 -2.09 37.20
CA GLY A 286 -10.34 -2.70 38.52
C GLY A 286 -9.89 -1.69 39.56
#